data_AF-A0AAN9D4B6-F1
#
_entry.id   AF-A0AAN9D4B6-F1
#
_cell.length_a   1.000
_cell.length_b   1.000
_cell.length_c   1.000
_cell.angle_alpha   90.00
_cell.angle_beta   90.00
_cell.angle_gamma   90.00
#
_symmetry.space_group_name_H-M   'P 1'
#
loop_
_entity.id
_entity.type
_entity.pdbx_description
1 polymer ?
#
loop_
_entity_poly.entity_id
_entity_poly.type
_entity_poly.pdbx_seq_one_letter_code
_entity_poly.pdbx_strand_id
1 'polypeptide(L)'
;MLTVLLSILMFSQGLSMDSRGTSFITAFPENIAVYYKKTVNLLKITTLHPNTTVNVTYMANGTVNTTECIKNGTILTVYWNKNVEEYQFVSSNKSFRITSDKNVTVLSVSGWEGRFQSHVVQPEQHLGTVYQVPALNYTKIAASFSLVMTSVRFLPFRLMIINAVDRNNSVTIEQVDERGQSQADRITLDPYKLFQIEINGTVREIKASEKVAVLLTHPCFDRIDCSCNMVVNQLKPPVFDKIPATFLVPSYFNAKQLLVTTNQSCSVCLYSNCISVQNSTDIVPLFGNIINTSSLISTTVHVSLRLISPGLILDLIPTSMFSGCYLLGFSSPSSSSRALVIANTSSTNGVRINDQPLNSNIRWSVMNGSEYSWALVEAQKIGTIWHPTSKIGVYMIERLDFDSIYGSPAMAINMDPDGNGCLVTPEIFVLGKDEMSWFMSRKYCLENAYQLARIVANNTVNKVVLNMTLQKPTEGWIGLRRGLYTTDWYWKNEDNFPSTVNFTYWQRGQPEKPEKGLCASVSLDPRKEFKWQSAPCCSKKKPVCYGTTKYLTYSDTVKL
;
A
#
# COMPACT_ATOMS: atom_id res chain seq x y z
N MET A 1 -25.71 17.78 -2.77
CA MET A 1 -24.66 16.96 -3.43
C MET A 1 -23.33 16.87 -2.67
N LEU A 2 -23.20 17.42 -1.45
CA LEU A 2 -21.97 17.28 -0.63
C LEU A 2 -21.95 15.98 0.23
N THR A 3 -23.12 15.40 0.49
CA THR A 3 -23.32 14.21 1.33
C THR A 3 -22.97 12.89 0.64
N VAL A 4 -22.91 12.87 -0.69
CA VAL A 4 -22.60 11.65 -1.48
C VAL A 4 -21.08 11.46 -1.63
N LEU A 5 -20.27 12.52 -1.59
CA LEU A 5 -18.80 12.39 -1.64
C LEU A 5 -18.19 11.95 -0.30
N LEU A 6 -18.76 12.38 0.83
CA LEU A 6 -18.29 11.98 2.16
C LEU A 6 -18.61 10.53 2.51
N SER A 7 -19.67 9.95 1.92
CA SER A 7 -19.99 8.53 2.10
C SER A 7 -18.99 7.62 1.37
N ILE A 8 -18.52 8.00 0.18
CA ILE A 8 -17.53 7.21 -0.58
C ILE A 8 -16.19 7.06 0.17
N LEU A 9 -15.80 8.05 0.99
CA LEU A 9 -14.58 7.97 1.82
C LEU A 9 -14.71 7.06 3.05
N MET A 10 -15.94 6.81 3.54
CA MET A 10 -16.20 5.90 4.65
C MET A 10 -16.29 4.42 4.20
N PHE A 11 -16.67 4.17 2.94
CA PHE A 11 -16.80 2.82 2.37
C PHE A 11 -15.48 2.25 1.83
N SER A 12 -14.37 3.02 1.80
CA SER A 12 -13.10 2.57 1.23
C SER A 12 -12.09 2.02 2.25
N GLN A 13 -12.44 1.95 3.55
CA GLN A 13 -11.54 1.39 4.56
C GLN A 13 -11.39 -0.13 4.33
N GLY A 14 -10.19 -0.57 3.93
CA GLY A 14 -9.86 -1.98 3.67
C GLY A 14 -9.90 -2.43 2.20
N LEU A 15 -10.39 -1.60 1.28
CA LEU A 15 -10.46 -1.92 -0.17
C LEU A 15 -9.22 -1.52 -0.97
N SER A 16 -8.32 -0.74 -0.38
CA SER A 16 -7.12 -0.25 -1.05
C SER A 16 -5.89 -1.05 -0.62
N MET A 17 -5.07 -1.46 -1.60
CA MET A 17 -3.70 -1.94 -1.35
C MET A 17 -2.68 -0.81 -1.27
N ASP A 18 -3.10 0.45 -1.47
CA ASP A 18 -2.19 1.60 -1.46
C ASP A 18 -1.45 1.70 -0.11
N SER A 19 -0.15 1.46 -0.12
CA SER A 19 0.67 1.46 1.08
C SER A 19 1.18 2.87 1.44
N ARG A 20 0.77 3.90 0.70
CA ARG A 20 1.27 5.27 0.87
C ARG A 20 0.53 6.01 1.96
N GLY A 21 1.26 6.75 2.79
CA GLY A 21 0.69 7.66 3.77
C GLY A 21 1.73 8.50 4.49
N THR A 22 1.29 9.33 5.43
CA THR A 22 2.13 10.28 6.19
C THR A 22 2.21 9.96 7.68
N SER A 23 1.41 9.02 8.18
CA SER A 23 1.39 8.61 9.59
C SER A 23 1.23 7.09 9.68
N PHE A 24 2.06 6.45 10.49
CA PHE A 24 2.09 5.01 10.71
C PHE A 24 2.37 4.71 12.18
N ILE A 25 1.88 3.57 12.65
CA ILE A 25 2.13 3.06 14.01
C ILE A 25 2.38 1.55 13.93
N THR A 26 3.43 1.06 14.60
CA THR A 26 3.76 -0.37 14.66
C THR A 26 4.55 -0.70 15.93
N ALA A 27 4.85 -1.98 16.14
CA ALA A 27 5.67 -2.47 17.23
C ALA A 27 6.44 -3.72 16.79
N PHE A 28 7.50 -4.04 17.54
CA PHE A 28 8.26 -5.27 17.33
C PHE A 28 7.81 -6.33 18.35
N PRO A 29 7.25 -7.47 17.91
CA PRO A 29 6.90 -8.55 18.84
C PRO A 29 8.15 -9.29 19.31
N GLU A 30 7.99 -10.07 20.39
CA GLU A 30 9.03 -10.97 20.88
C GLU A 30 9.54 -11.91 19.79
N ASN A 31 10.86 -11.95 19.67
CA ASN A 31 11.55 -12.98 18.94
C ASN A 31 12.10 -14.04 19.92
N ILE A 32 11.78 -15.33 19.74
CA ILE A 32 12.23 -16.44 20.61
C ILE A 32 13.72 -16.79 20.50
N ALA A 33 14.49 -15.90 19.88
CA ALA A 33 15.92 -15.78 20.05
C ALA A 33 16.38 -15.49 21.50
N VAL A 34 15.78 -16.07 22.54
CA VAL A 34 16.36 -16.10 23.91
C VAL A 34 17.72 -16.80 23.87
N TYR A 35 17.87 -17.83 23.02
CA TYR A 35 19.13 -18.55 22.80
C TYR A 35 20.13 -17.79 21.90
N TYR A 36 19.65 -16.87 21.06
CA TYR A 36 20.47 -16.16 20.07
C TYR A 36 20.70 -14.70 20.48
N LYS A 37 21.96 -14.30 20.62
CA LYS A 37 22.32 -12.97 21.15
C LYS A 37 22.04 -11.79 20.20
N LYS A 38 21.70 -12.05 18.92
CA LYS A 38 21.51 -11.00 17.90
C LYS A 38 20.16 -11.15 17.20
N THR A 39 19.23 -10.24 17.51
CA THR A 39 17.99 -10.05 16.74
C THR A 39 18.15 -8.88 15.77
N VAL A 40 17.31 -8.85 14.74
CA VAL A 40 17.20 -7.78 13.76
C VAL A 40 15.81 -7.20 13.90
N ASN A 41 15.74 -5.93 14.26
CA ASN A 41 14.51 -5.14 14.28
C ASN A 41 14.80 -3.87 13.47
N LEU A 42 14.13 -3.69 12.35
CA LEU A 42 14.32 -2.52 11.51
C LEU A 42 13.05 -2.08 10.80
N LEU A 43 13.01 -0.81 10.46
CA LEU A 43 11.99 -0.18 9.64
C LEU A 43 12.67 0.33 8.38
N LYS A 44 12.12 -0.05 7.22
CA LYS A 44 12.50 0.53 5.92
C LYS A 44 11.41 1.49 5.50
N ILE A 45 11.77 2.76 5.40
CA ILE A 45 10.87 3.85 5.03
C ILE A 45 11.31 4.36 3.67
N THR A 46 10.44 4.26 2.66
CA THR A 46 10.77 4.71 1.30
C THR A 46 10.10 6.05 1.02
N THR A 47 10.90 7.05 0.68
CA THR A 47 10.38 8.37 0.29
C THR A 47 9.89 8.34 -1.14
N LEU A 48 8.70 8.90 -1.40
CA LEU A 48 8.11 8.90 -2.74
C LEU A 48 8.30 10.25 -3.45
N HIS A 49 8.73 11.27 -2.70
CA HIS A 49 8.92 12.63 -3.16
C HIS A 49 10.27 13.19 -2.66
N PRO A 50 10.87 14.15 -3.37
CA PRO A 50 12.08 14.82 -2.91
C PRO A 50 11.79 15.77 -1.73
N ASN A 51 12.82 16.12 -0.98
CA ASN A 51 12.77 16.95 0.22
C ASN A 51 11.70 16.47 1.20
N THR A 52 11.70 15.16 1.48
CA THR A 52 10.74 14.54 2.39
C THR A 52 11.39 14.40 3.76
N THR A 53 10.75 14.94 4.79
CA THR A 53 11.19 14.83 6.18
C THR A 53 10.44 13.67 6.84
N VAL A 54 11.19 12.76 7.44
CA VAL A 54 10.66 11.58 8.14
C VAL A 54 11.08 11.64 9.60
N ASN A 55 10.12 11.47 10.49
CA ASN A 55 10.33 11.36 11.93
C ASN A 55 9.95 9.96 12.40
N VAL A 56 10.87 9.29 13.07
CA VAL A 56 10.61 8.00 13.72
C VAL A 56 10.71 8.19 15.22
N THR A 57 9.58 8.08 15.91
CA THR A 57 9.46 8.24 17.36
C THR A 57 9.32 6.88 18.03
N TYR A 58 10.23 6.57 18.95
CA TYR A 58 10.07 5.43 19.86
C TYR A 58 9.37 5.90 21.14
N MET A 59 8.16 5.38 21.39
CA MET A 59 7.29 5.93 22.44
C MET A 59 7.80 5.65 23.86
N ALA A 60 8.71 4.68 24.05
CA ALA A 60 9.14 4.31 25.40
C ALA A 60 10.04 5.34 26.08
N ASN A 61 10.86 6.04 25.29
CA ASN A 61 11.76 7.08 25.77
C ASN A 61 11.57 8.43 25.05
N GLY A 62 10.60 8.51 24.12
CA GLY A 62 10.32 9.71 23.32
C GLY A 62 11.44 10.07 22.34
N THR A 63 12.40 9.19 22.07
CA THR A 63 13.48 9.46 21.11
C THR A 63 12.90 9.63 19.71
N VAL A 64 13.26 10.73 19.06
CA VAL A 64 12.84 11.04 17.70
C VAL A 64 14.07 11.08 16.79
N ASN A 65 14.10 10.20 15.81
CA ASN A 65 15.07 10.26 14.71
C ASN A 65 14.41 11.01 13.55
N THR A 66 14.81 12.27 13.35
CA THR A 66 14.37 13.10 12.22
C THR A 66 15.38 13.00 11.08
N THR A 67 14.91 12.82 9.86
CA THR A 67 15.79 12.70 8.68
C THR A 67 15.17 13.39 7.49
N GLU A 68 15.96 14.26 6.86
CA GLU A 68 15.59 14.92 5.62
C GLU A 68 16.16 14.16 4.43
N CYS A 69 15.28 13.66 3.57
CA CYS A 69 15.64 12.94 2.36
C CYS A 69 15.50 13.89 1.17
N ILE A 70 16.63 14.25 0.56
CA ILE A 70 16.68 15.24 -0.53
C ILE A 70 16.08 14.67 -1.81
N LYS A 71 16.31 13.38 -2.10
CA LYS A 71 15.85 12.71 -3.32
C LYS A 71 14.58 11.89 -3.07
N ASN A 72 13.79 11.65 -4.11
CA ASN A 72 12.74 10.64 -4.07
C ASN A 72 13.35 9.24 -4.25
N GLY A 73 12.63 8.21 -3.83
CA GLY A 73 13.13 6.84 -3.86
C GLY A 73 14.33 6.60 -2.95
N THR A 74 14.55 7.47 -1.95
CA THR A 74 15.52 7.25 -0.88
C THR A 74 14.90 6.29 0.14
N ILE A 75 15.66 5.28 0.54
CA ILE A 75 15.23 4.30 1.53
C ILE A 75 15.97 4.52 2.83
N LEU A 76 15.23 4.94 3.85
CA LEU A 76 15.70 5.08 5.20
C LEU A 76 15.56 3.74 5.92
N THR A 77 16.68 3.15 6.33
CA THR A 77 16.69 1.93 7.15
C THR A 77 17.12 2.29 8.56
N VAL A 78 16.20 2.18 9.52
CA VAL A 78 16.46 2.48 10.93
C VAL A 78 16.56 1.17 11.69
N TYR A 79 17.65 0.98 12.44
CA TYR A 79 17.91 -0.25 13.20
C TYR A 79 17.65 -0.08 14.69
N TRP A 80 17.13 -1.12 15.33
CA TRP A 80 16.98 -1.20 16.78
C TRP A 80 17.56 -2.48 17.35
N ASN A 81 17.96 -2.39 18.62
CA ASN A 81 18.40 -3.53 19.42
C ASN A 81 17.20 -4.36 19.93
N LYS A 82 17.48 -5.49 20.56
CA LYS A 82 16.45 -6.40 21.11
C LYS A 82 15.52 -5.76 22.16
N ASN A 83 15.93 -4.68 22.83
CA ASN A 83 15.18 -4.12 23.97
C ASN A 83 13.84 -3.48 23.56
N VAL A 84 13.66 -3.21 22.26
CA VAL A 84 12.41 -2.65 21.73
C VAL A 84 11.33 -3.70 21.48
N GLU A 85 11.67 -4.99 21.57
CA GLU A 85 10.71 -6.09 21.42
C GLU A 85 9.76 -6.14 22.62
N GLU A 86 8.48 -6.40 22.39
CA GLU A 86 7.50 -6.64 23.44
C GLU A 86 7.17 -8.12 23.62
N TYR A 87 7.31 -8.58 24.86
CA TYR A 87 7.04 -9.96 25.29
C TYR A 87 6.08 -10.04 26.49
N GLN A 88 5.80 -8.92 27.15
CA GLN A 88 4.94 -8.85 28.31
C GLN A 88 3.46 -8.70 27.91
N PHE A 89 2.57 -9.17 28.78
CA PHE A 89 1.10 -9.09 28.61
C PHE A 89 0.50 -7.95 29.43
N VAL A 90 1.16 -6.79 29.40
CA VAL A 90 0.74 -5.58 30.12
C VAL A 90 0.77 -4.39 29.16
N SER A 91 0.16 -3.28 29.58
CA SER A 91 0.23 -2.02 28.82
C SER A 91 1.69 -1.59 28.67
N SER A 92 2.08 -1.29 27.44
CA SER A 92 3.46 -1.00 27.06
C SER A 92 3.55 0.23 26.15
N ASN A 93 4.66 0.93 26.27
CA ASN A 93 5.06 2.04 25.41
C ASN A 93 6.09 1.63 24.35
N LYS A 94 6.32 0.33 24.12
CA LYS A 94 7.22 -0.19 23.09
C LYS A 94 6.61 -0.15 21.68
N SER A 95 6.10 1.00 21.28
CA SER A 95 5.55 1.28 19.97
C SER A 95 6.38 2.32 19.22
N PHE A 96 6.22 2.33 17.90
CA PHE A 96 6.93 3.20 16.98
C PHE A 96 5.93 4.00 16.16
N ARG A 97 5.98 5.32 16.29
CA ARG A 97 5.22 6.24 15.46
C ARG A 97 6.13 6.78 14.36
N ILE A 98 5.70 6.67 13.11
CA ILE A 98 6.43 7.17 11.95
C ILE A 98 5.56 8.23 11.30
N THR A 99 6.08 9.46 11.21
CA THR A 99 5.38 10.56 10.53
C THR A 99 6.25 11.20 9.47
N SER A 100 5.62 11.70 8.41
CA SER A 100 6.29 12.44 7.35
C SER A 100 5.45 13.59 6.84
N ASP A 101 6.09 14.63 6.31
CA ASP A 101 5.43 15.76 5.65
C ASP A 101 4.83 15.37 4.28
N LYS A 102 5.28 14.26 3.69
CA LYS A 102 4.84 13.74 2.39
C LYS A 102 4.61 12.23 2.45
N ASN A 103 3.94 11.70 1.44
CA ASN A 103 3.66 10.27 1.36
C ASN A 103 4.95 9.44 1.32
N VAL A 104 5.02 8.45 2.21
CA VAL A 104 6.06 7.43 2.28
C VAL A 104 5.41 6.04 2.32
N THR A 105 6.20 4.98 2.18
CA THR A 105 5.79 3.61 2.51
C THR A 105 6.67 3.06 3.62
N VAL A 106 6.12 2.19 4.48
CA VAL A 106 6.84 1.63 5.62
C VAL A 106 6.77 0.10 5.59
N LEU A 107 7.93 -0.54 5.65
CA LEU A 107 8.09 -1.99 5.79
C LEU A 107 8.77 -2.28 7.13
N SER A 108 8.15 -3.11 7.95
CA SER A 108 8.73 -3.59 9.20
C SER A 108 9.38 -4.95 8.99
N VAL A 109 10.60 -5.12 9.51
CA VAL A 109 11.36 -6.37 9.42
C VAL A 109 11.83 -6.77 10.82
N SER A 110 11.53 -8.00 11.20
CA SER A 110 11.93 -8.63 12.47
C SER A 110 12.52 -10.01 12.21
N GLY A 111 13.55 -10.41 12.95
CA GLY A 111 14.14 -11.73 12.74
C GLY A 111 15.49 -11.97 13.42
N TRP A 112 16.17 -13.05 13.06
CA TRP A 112 17.50 -13.45 13.54
C TRP A 112 18.20 -14.38 12.52
N GLU A 113 19.53 -14.37 12.43
CA GLU A 113 20.38 -15.28 11.59
C GLU A 113 19.78 -15.80 10.26
N GLY A 114 19.34 -14.91 9.37
CA GLY A 114 18.78 -15.31 8.06
C GLY A 114 17.29 -15.66 8.08
N ARG A 115 16.68 -15.75 9.27
CA ARG A 115 15.25 -15.94 9.53
C ARG A 115 14.58 -14.61 9.80
N PHE A 116 14.05 -14.00 8.74
CA PHE A 116 13.34 -12.73 8.84
C PHE A 116 11.86 -12.92 8.56
N GLN A 117 11.07 -12.00 9.10
CA GLN A 117 9.70 -11.78 8.71
C GLN A 117 9.57 -10.30 8.37
N SER A 118 8.88 -10.00 7.27
CA SER A 118 8.53 -8.64 6.93
C SER A 118 7.05 -8.48 6.67
N HIS A 119 6.48 -7.37 7.16
CA HIS A 119 5.11 -6.98 6.84
C HIS A 119 5.05 -5.51 6.47
N VAL A 120 4.12 -5.20 5.57
CA VAL A 120 3.81 -3.82 5.18
C VAL A 120 3.03 -3.16 6.30
N VAL A 121 3.59 -2.10 6.89
CA VAL A 121 2.91 -1.32 7.92
C VAL A 121 1.87 -0.45 7.25
N GLN A 122 0.60 -0.65 7.62
CA GLN A 122 -0.50 0.10 7.04
C GLN A 122 -0.50 1.56 7.52
N PRO A 123 -0.74 2.55 6.64
CA PRO A 123 -0.88 3.93 7.05
C PRO A 123 -2.12 4.12 7.93
N GLU A 124 -2.08 5.10 8.83
CA GLU A 124 -3.16 5.38 9.80
C GLU A 124 -4.53 5.62 9.13
N GLN A 125 -4.54 6.11 7.90
CA GLN A 125 -5.77 6.27 7.11
C GLN A 125 -6.47 4.94 6.78
N HIS A 126 -5.74 3.82 6.77
CA HIS A 126 -6.25 2.47 6.50
C HIS A 126 -6.46 1.64 7.78
N LEU A 127 -6.14 2.20 8.95
CA LEU A 127 -6.50 1.59 10.23
C LEU A 127 -7.98 1.83 10.53
N GLY A 128 -8.59 0.90 11.26
CA GLY A 128 -10.01 0.89 11.59
C GLY A 128 -10.25 0.80 13.08
N THR A 129 -11.53 0.73 13.42
CA THR A 129 -12.03 0.54 14.79
C THR A 129 -12.51 -0.88 15.04
N VAL A 130 -12.68 -1.69 14.00
CA VAL A 130 -13.16 -3.07 14.10
C VAL A 130 -12.19 -3.99 13.38
N TYR A 131 -11.81 -5.09 14.03
CA TYR A 131 -10.95 -6.12 13.45
C TYR A 131 -11.52 -7.50 13.74
N GLN A 132 -11.62 -8.32 12.69
CA GLN A 132 -11.91 -9.74 12.86
C GLN A 132 -10.64 -10.50 13.19
N VAL A 133 -10.69 -11.29 14.25
CA VAL A 133 -9.57 -12.10 14.72
C VAL A 133 -9.73 -13.52 14.18
N PRO A 134 -8.70 -14.07 13.51
CA PRO A 134 -8.69 -15.46 13.12
C PRO A 134 -8.60 -16.36 14.35
N ALA A 135 -9.42 -17.40 14.37
CA ALA A 135 -9.54 -18.28 15.51
C ALA A 135 -8.43 -19.33 15.55
N LEU A 136 -7.22 -18.86 15.84
CA LEU A 136 -6.02 -19.69 15.79
C LEU A 136 -5.82 -20.44 17.10
N ASN A 137 -5.86 -21.77 17.02
CA ASN A 137 -5.48 -22.65 18.12
C ASN A 137 -4.26 -23.47 17.72
N TYR A 138 -3.06 -23.07 18.18
CA TYR A 138 -1.80 -23.67 17.77
C TYR A 138 -1.81 -25.19 17.89
N THR A 139 -2.35 -25.75 18.98
CA THR A 139 -2.40 -27.21 19.18
C THR A 139 -3.16 -27.91 18.06
N LYS A 140 -4.29 -27.36 17.61
CA LYS A 140 -5.03 -27.89 16.45
C LYS A 140 -4.22 -27.76 15.16
N ILE A 141 -3.55 -26.61 14.95
CA ILE A 141 -2.69 -26.37 13.77
C ILE A 141 -1.53 -27.38 13.75
N ALA A 142 -0.85 -27.56 14.87
CA ALA A 142 0.28 -28.47 15.00
C ALA A 142 -0.13 -29.93 14.75
N ALA A 143 -1.25 -30.37 15.34
CA ALA A 143 -1.80 -31.71 15.13
C ALA A 143 -2.13 -31.96 13.66
N SER A 144 -2.71 -30.98 12.98
CA SER A 144 -3.06 -31.07 11.56
C SER A 144 -1.85 -31.11 10.61
N PHE A 145 -0.66 -30.76 11.09
CA PHE A 145 0.60 -30.91 10.37
C PHE A 145 1.36 -32.20 10.72
N SER A 146 0.76 -33.10 11.51
CA SER A 146 1.39 -34.35 11.97
C SER A 146 2.72 -34.10 12.68
N LEU A 147 2.83 -33.00 13.43
CA LEU A 147 4.03 -32.71 14.21
C LEU A 147 4.13 -33.67 15.40
N VAL A 148 5.08 -34.60 15.35
CA VAL A 148 5.43 -35.46 16.48
C VAL A 148 6.50 -34.73 17.28
N MET A 149 6.10 -33.93 18.26
CA MET A 149 7.04 -33.34 19.23
C MET A 149 6.76 -33.94 20.60
N THR A 150 7.72 -34.67 21.15
CA THR A 150 7.58 -35.46 22.38
C THR A 150 7.74 -34.64 23.66
N SER A 151 8.10 -33.35 23.60
CA SER A 151 8.44 -32.59 24.82
C SER A 151 8.40 -31.05 24.76
N VAL A 152 7.79 -30.41 23.76
CA VAL A 152 7.81 -28.93 23.65
C VAL A 152 6.46 -28.32 24.05
N ARG A 153 6.46 -27.36 25.00
CA ARG A 153 5.28 -26.55 25.33
C ARG A 153 5.00 -25.61 24.16
N PHE A 154 3.87 -25.80 23.47
CA PHE A 154 3.42 -24.90 22.42
C PHE A 154 3.09 -23.54 23.01
N LEU A 155 3.62 -22.49 22.39
CA LEU A 155 3.27 -21.12 22.75
C LEU A 155 1.97 -20.71 22.04
N PRO A 156 1.16 -19.86 22.68
CA PRO A 156 -0.03 -19.34 22.03
C PRO A 156 0.33 -18.27 21.00
N PHE A 157 -0.55 -18.10 20.01
CA PHE A 157 -0.56 -16.88 19.21
C PHE A 157 -0.85 -15.69 20.11
N ARG A 158 -0.42 -14.51 19.69
CA ARG A 158 -0.62 -13.27 20.43
C ARG A 158 -1.24 -12.22 19.53
N LEU A 159 -2.04 -11.35 20.13
CA LEU A 159 -2.49 -10.11 19.50
C LEU A 159 -1.88 -8.93 20.21
N MET A 160 -1.22 -8.06 19.44
CA MET A 160 -0.80 -6.74 19.90
C MET A 160 -1.78 -5.70 19.36
N ILE A 161 -2.43 -4.96 20.24
CA ILE A 161 -3.37 -3.89 19.91
C ILE A 161 -2.69 -2.58 20.26
N ILE A 162 -2.45 -1.74 19.26
CA ILE A 162 -1.71 -0.48 19.40
C ILE A 162 -2.67 0.68 19.14
N ASN A 163 -2.76 1.61 20.09
CA ASN A 163 -3.54 2.83 19.90
C ASN A 163 -2.89 3.70 18.81
N ALA A 164 -3.64 4.08 17.79
CA ALA A 164 -3.10 4.86 16.68
C ALA A 164 -3.27 6.38 16.85
N VAL A 165 -4.01 6.82 17.87
CA VAL A 165 -4.39 8.23 18.03
C VAL A 165 -3.80 8.86 19.30
N ASP A 166 -3.70 10.19 19.30
CA ASP A 166 -3.21 11.00 20.43
C ASP A 166 -4.27 11.24 21.51
N ARG A 167 -5.04 10.21 21.87
CA ARG A 167 -6.05 10.27 22.93
C ARG A 167 -6.31 8.88 23.49
N ASN A 168 -6.90 8.84 24.68
CA ASN A 168 -7.31 7.57 25.29
C ASN A 168 -8.32 6.86 24.38
N ASN A 169 -8.14 5.56 24.22
CA ASN A 169 -8.97 4.72 23.36
C ASN A 169 -9.51 3.54 24.16
N SER A 170 -10.82 3.38 24.21
CA SER A 170 -11.46 2.21 24.82
C SER A 170 -11.51 1.08 23.79
N VAL A 171 -10.97 -0.07 24.16
CA VAL A 171 -10.96 -1.28 23.32
C VAL A 171 -11.73 -2.38 24.03
N THR A 172 -12.62 -3.03 23.29
CA THR A 172 -13.41 -4.18 23.70
C THR A 172 -12.93 -5.40 22.91
N ILE A 173 -12.56 -6.45 23.63
CA ILE A 173 -12.09 -7.74 23.10
C ILE A 173 -13.25 -8.71 23.23
N GLU A 174 -13.88 -9.09 22.12
CA GLU A 174 -15.00 -10.03 22.11
C GLU A 174 -14.49 -11.46 21.95
N GLN A 175 -14.92 -12.32 22.86
CA GLN A 175 -14.52 -13.72 22.98
C GLN A 175 -15.76 -14.61 23.03
N VAL A 176 -15.59 -15.86 22.59
CA VAL A 176 -16.59 -16.90 22.73
C VAL A 176 -15.95 -18.06 23.49
N ASP A 177 -16.56 -18.46 24.60
CA ASP A 177 -16.08 -19.57 25.41
C ASP A 177 -16.35 -20.94 24.75
N GLU A 178 -15.84 -22.02 25.35
CA GLU A 178 -16.04 -23.38 24.84
C GLU A 178 -17.51 -23.82 24.79
N ARG A 179 -18.40 -23.14 25.52
CA ARG A 179 -19.84 -23.40 25.59
C ARG A 179 -20.64 -22.54 24.60
N GLY A 180 -19.96 -21.69 23.83
CA GLY A 180 -20.59 -20.78 22.87
C GLY A 180 -21.15 -19.50 23.50
N GLN A 181 -20.85 -19.19 24.76
CA GLN A 181 -21.26 -17.96 25.43
C GLN A 181 -20.30 -16.82 25.09
N SER A 182 -20.89 -15.66 24.74
CA SER A 182 -20.13 -14.45 24.45
C SER A 182 -19.62 -13.80 25.74
N GLN A 183 -18.32 -13.53 25.80
CA GLN A 183 -17.66 -12.73 26.82
C GLN A 183 -16.99 -11.52 26.16
N ALA A 184 -16.90 -10.40 26.87
CA ALA A 184 -16.19 -9.23 26.39
C ALA A 184 -15.36 -8.59 27.50
N ASP A 185 -14.07 -8.39 27.23
CA ASP A 185 -13.16 -7.68 28.13
C ASP A 185 -12.95 -6.26 27.61
N ARG A 186 -12.92 -5.27 28.49
CA ARG A 186 -12.70 -3.86 28.13
C ARG A 186 -11.41 -3.35 28.73
N ILE A 187 -10.60 -2.72 27.89
CA ILE A 187 -9.34 -2.08 28.27
C ILE A 187 -9.36 -0.62 27.80
N THR A 188 -8.53 0.20 28.44
CA THR A 188 -8.25 1.57 28.01
C THR A 188 -6.78 1.67 27.63
N LEU A 189 -6.52 2.14 26.40
CA LEU A 189 -5.18 2.40 25.91
C LEU A 189 -4.90 3.90 25.93
N ASP A 190 -3.80 4.28 26.59
CA ASP A 190 -3.26 5.64 26.51
C ASP A 190 -2.77 5.94 25.07
N PRO A 191 -2.55 7.23 24.73
CA PRO A 191 -2.01 7.61 23.42
C PRO A 191 -0.79 6.79 23.01
N TYR A 192 -0.86 6.22 21.80
CA TYR A 192 0.20 5.42 21.18
C TYR A 192 0.70 4.19 21.94
N LYS A 193 0.11 3.84 23.10
CA LYS A 193 0.48 2.63 23.83
C LYS A 193 -0.10 1.39 23.16
N LEU A 194 0.52 0.26 23.47
CA LEU A 194 0.07 -1.06 23.04
C LEU A 194 -0.30 -1.93 24.22
N PHE A 195 -1.16 -2.91 23.97
CA PHE A 195 -1.52 -3.98 24.89
C PHE A 195 -1.48 -5.31 24.15
N GLN A 196 -0.93 -6.33 24.80
CA GLN A 196 -0.76 -7.66 24.20
C GLN A 196 -1.58 -8.69 24.98
N ILE A 197 -2.26 -9.58 24.24
CA ILE A 197 -3.00 -10.72 24.79
C ILE A 197 -2.59 -12.03 24.11
N GLU A 198 -2.72 -13.13 24.83
CA GLU A 198 -2.65 -14.48 24.26
C GLU A 198 -4.00 -14.84 23.62
N ILE A 199 -3.96 -15.55 22.48
CA ILE A 199 -5.14 -16.10 21.83
C ILE A 199 -5.02 -17.62 21.69
N ASN A 200 -6.12 -18.31 21.97
CA ASN A 200 -6.24 -19.77 21.91
C ASN A 200 -7.44 -20.21 21.03
N GLY A 201 -7.94 -19.30 20.19
CA GLY A 201 -9.08 -19.50 19.30
C GLY A 201 -10.42 -18.97 19.83
N THR A 202 -10.48 -18.43 21.05
CA THR A 202 -11.74 -17.86 21.62
C THR A 202 -12.03 -16.45 21.14
N VAL A 203 -11.00 -15.63 20.95
CA VAL A 203 -11.13 -14.22 20.51
C VAL A 203 -11.65 -14.17 19.08
N ARG A 204 -12.73 -13.41 18.85
CA ARG A 204 -13.39 -13.29 17.54
C ARG A 204 -13.26 -11.90 16.95
N GLU A 205 -13.37 -10.86 17.76
CA GLU A 205 -13.40 -9.49 17.27
C GLU A 205 -12.77 -8.51 18.26
N ILE A 206 -12.12 -7.48 17.72
CA ILE A 206 -11.64 -6.32 18.47
C ILE A 206 -12.47 -5.11 18.03
N LYS A 207 -13.09 -4.41 18.98
CA LYS A 207 -13.82 -3.16 18.75
C LYS A 207 -13.18 -2.03 19.56
N ALA A 208 -12.82 -0.93 18.92
CA ALA A 208 -12.20 0.23 19.53
C ALA A 208 -13.05 1.50 19.32
N SER A 209 -12.99 2.44 20.24
CA SER A 209 -13.63 3.76 20.07
C SER A 209 -12.93 4.62 19.01
N GLU A 210 -11.62 4.42 18.81
CA GLU A 210 -10.78 5.13 17.87
C GLU A 210 -9.87 4.15 17.13
N LYS A 211 -9.17 4.62 16.09
CA LYS A 211 -8.31 3.77 15.26
C LYS A 211 -7.23 3.05 16.08
N VAL A 212 -7.05 1.77 15.80
CA VAL A 212 -5.99 0.93 16.36
C VAL A 212 -5.26 0.17 15.25
N ALA A 213 -3.99 -0.18 15.47
CA ALA A 213 -3.33 -1.21 14.69
C ALA A 213 -3.37 -2.54 15.45
N VAL A 214 -3.64 -3.65 14.76
CA VAL A 214 -3.68 -4.98 15.37
C VAL A 214 -2.69 -5.89 14.67
N LEU A 215 -1.71 -6.40 15.41
CA LEU A 215 -0.70 -7.34 14.93
C LEU A 215 -0.99 -8.73 15.49
N LEU A 216 -1.16 -9.70 14.61
CA LEU A 216 -1.16 -11.12 14.93
C LEU A 216 0.28 -11.62 14.92
N THR A 217 0.73 -12.18 16.03
CA THR A 217 2.13 -12.57 16.19
C THR A 217 2.26 -13.97 16.78
N HIS A 218 3.34 -14.66 16.41
CA HIS A 218 3.73 -15.90 17.03
C HIS A 218 5.25 -15.93 17.14
N PRO A 219 5.82 -16.06 18.34
CA PRO A 219 7.26 -15.91 18.51
C PRO A 219 8.05 -17.11 17.96
N CYS A 220 7.40 -18.28 17.78
CA CYS A 220 8.02 -19.49 17.21
C CYS A 220 7.03 -20.42 16.47
N PHE A 221 6.79 -20.21 15.19
CA PHE A 221 5.85 -21.02 14.39
C PHE A 221 6.62 -21.91 13.41
N ASP A 222 7.05 -23.10 13.81
CA ASP A 222 7.86 -24.00 12.97
C ASP A 222 7.60 -25.50 13.27
N ARG A 223 8.05 -26.39 12.38
CA ARG A 223 7.97 -27.85 12.50
C ARG A 223 9.18 -28.50 13.18
N ILE A 224 10.36 -27.90 12.98
CA ILE A 224 11.64 -28.54 13.28
C ILE A 224 12.11 -28.13 14.68
N ASP A 225 12.45 -29.11 15.53
CA ASP A 225 13.08 -28.84 16.83
C ASP A 225 14.34 -27.98 16.65
N CYS A 226 14.51 -26.96 17.49
CA CYS A 226 15.57 -25.95 17.40
C CYS A 226 15.53 -25.05 16.14
N SER A 227 14.53 -25.16 15.26
CA SER A 227 14.20 -24.15 14.25
C SER A 227 13.07 -23.27 14.76
N CYS A 228 13.25 -21.95 14.73
CA CYS A 228 12.26 -21.05 15.28
C CYS A 228 12.05 -19.82 14.40
N ASN A 229 11.04 -19.92 13.54
CA ASN A 229 10.62 -18.81 12.69
C ASN A 229 9.50 -18.03 13.38
N MET A 230 9.75 -16.77 13.70
CA MET A 230 8.69 -15.89 14.18
C MET A 230 7.75 -15.51 13.05
N VAL A 231 6.50 -15.23 13.40
CA VAL A 231 5.50 -14.73 12.46
C VAL A 231 4.90 -13.44 12.98
N VAL A 232 4.78 -12.45 12.11
CA VAL A 232 4.05 -11.21 12.36
C VAL A 232 3.18 -10.91 11.13
N ASN A 233 1.91 -10.64 11.37
CA ASN A 233 0.96 -10.26 10.33
C ASN A 233 0.08 -9.13 10.87
N GLN A 234 0.01 -8.00 10.17
CA GLN A 234 -0.89 -6.92 10.54
C GLN A 234 -2.30 -7.24 10.03
N LEU A 235 -3.24 -7.40 10.96
CA LEU A 235 -4.65 -7.58 10.60
C LEU A 235 -5.18 -6.31 9.95
N LYS A 236 -6.08 -6.47 8.98
CA LYS A 236 -6.75 -5.37 8.28
C LYS A 236 -8.19 -5.27 8.77
N PRO A 237 -8.76 -4.05 8.82
CA PRO A 237 -10.19 -3.90 9.06
C PRO A 237 -11.00 -4.69 8.03
N PRO A 238 -12.14 -5.27 8.42
CA PRO A 238 -13.01 -5.98 7.49
C PRO A 238 -13.61 -5.04 6.43
N VAL A 239 -13.75 -5.54 5.21
CA VAL A 239 -14.47 -4.88 4.13
C VAL A 239 -15.90 -5.42 4.13
N PHE A 240 -16.90 -4.55 4.30
CA PHE A 240 -18.30 -4.94 4.43
C PHE A 240 -19.07 -4.94 3.10
N ASP A 241 -18.43 -5.47 2.06
CA ASP A 241 -19.03 -5.53 0.73
C ASP A 241 -19.43 -6.97 0.41
N LYS A 242 -20.67 -7.15 -0.05
CA LYS A 242 -21.17 -8.43 -0.57
C LYS A 242 -20.63 -8.75 -1.97
N ILE A 243 -19.46 -8.21 -2.31
CA ILE A 243 -18.82 -8.40 -3.60
C ILE A 243 -18.03 -9.72 -3.54
N PRO A 244 -18.26 -10.65 -4.48
CA PRO A 244 -17.45 -11.85 -4.57
C PRO A 244 -15.97 -11.52 -4.76
N ALA A 245 -15.09 -12.27 -4.10
CA ALA A 245 -13.65 -12.11 -4.27
C ALA A 245 -13.04 -13.38 -4.88
N THR A 246 -11.99 -13.19 -5.68
CA THR A 246 -11.26 -14.27 -6.32
C THR A 246 -9.79 -14.13 -5.98
N PHE A 247 -9.16 -15.24 -5.61
CA PHE A 247 -7.78 -15.30 -5.16
C PHE A 247 -7.03 -16.34 -5.99
N LEU A 248 -5.82 -15.96 -6.41
CA LEU A 248 -4.94 -16.81 -7.18
C LEU A 248 -3.87 -17.39 -6.26
N VAL A 249 -3.76 -18.72 -6.22
CA VAL A 249 -2.78 -19.43 -5.38
C VAL A 249 -1.80 -20.21 -6.27
N PRO A 250 -0.65 -19.60 -6.60
CA PRO A 250 0.47 -20.30 -7.22
C PRO A 250 0.88 -21.56 -6.44
N SER A 251 1.19 -22.63 -7.16
CA SER A 251 1.67 -23.89 -6.56
C SER A 251 2.99 -23.74 -5.81
N TYR A 252 3.76 -22.69 -6.10
CA TYR A 252 5.02 -22.36 -5.42
C TYR A 252 4.87 -22.19 -3.91
N PHE A 253 3.72 -21.72 -3.41
CA PHE A 253 3.51 -21.53 -1.98
C PHE A 253 3.48 -22.83 -1.19
N ASN A 254 3.15 -23.97 -1.83
CA ASN A 254 3.03 -25.29 -1.20
C ASN A 254 2.23 -25.26 0.13
N ALA A 255 1.24 -24.36 0.21
CA ALA A 255 0.48 -24.12 1.43
C ALA A 255 -0.37 -25.34 1.80
N LYS A 256 -0.46 -25.62 3.10
CA LYS A 256 -1.20 -26.79 3.61
C LYS A 256 -2.59 -26.44 4.10
N GLN A 257 -2.80 -25.18 4.50
CA GLN A 257 -4.07 -24.73 5.06
C GLN A 257 -4.47 -23.36 4.57
N LEU A 258 -5.79 -23.14 4.57
CA LEU A 258 -6.41 -21.86 4.32
C LEU A 258 -7.08 -21.37 5.59
N LEU A 259 -6.71 -20.17 6.01
CA LEU A 259 -7.42 -19.44 7.04
C LEU A 259 -8.35 -18.42 6.40
N VAL A 260 -9.61 -18.46 6.80
CA VAL A 260 -10.65 -17.57 6.32
C VAL A 260 -11.11 -16.72 7.49
N THR A 261 -10.99 -15.41 7.36
CA THR A 261 -11.46 -14.46 8.38
C THR A 261 -12.59 -13.64 7.79
N THR A 262 -13.79 -13.81 8.37
CA THR A 262 -15.05 -13.16 7.95
C THR A 262 -16.00 -13.04 9.15
N ASN A 263 -16.87 -12.04 9.13
CA ASN A 263 -18.00 -11.94 10.05
C ASN A 263 -19.36 -12.19 9.37
N GLN A 264 -19.35 -12.53 8.09
CA GLN A 264 -20.52 -12.90 7.31
C GLN A 264 -20.40 -14.35 6.87
N SER A 265 -21.56 -15.00 6.77
CA SER A 265 -21.62 -16.33 6.16
C SER A 265 -21.22 -16.24 4.69
N CYS A 266 -20.29 -17.10 4.30
CA CYS A 266 -19.74 -17.13 2.95
C CYS A 266 -19.44 -18.55 2.50
N SER A 267 -19.47 -18.77 1.19
CA SER A 267 -18.96 -20.00 0.60
C SER A 267 -17.55 -19.75 0.07
N VAL A 268 -16.60 -20.60 0.45
CA VAL A 268 -15.24 -20.61 -0.07
C VAL A 268 -15.11 -21.80 -1.02
N CYS A 269 -14.91 -21.52 -2.30
CA CYS A 269 -14.93 -22.51 -3.36
C CYS A 269 -13.54 -22.66 -3.99
N LEU A 270 -13.11 -23.91 -4.12
CA LEU A 270 -11.94 -24.33 -4.87
C LEU A 270 -12.43 -25.08 -6.11
N TYR A 271 -12.38 -24.43 -7.27
CA TYR A 271 -13.08 -24.88 -8.47
C TYR A 271 -14.57 -25.14 -8.19
N SER A 272 -15.00 -26.41 -8.19
CA SER A 272 -16.38 -26.83 -7.92
C SER A 272 -16.64 -27.21 -6.45
N ASN A 273 -15.60 -27.38 -5.63
CA ASN A 273 -15.73 -27.84 -4.26
C ASN A 273 -15.84 -26.65 -3.31
N CYS A 274 -17.01 -26.47 -2.72
CA CYS A 274 -17.32 -25.34 -1.86
C CYS A 274 -17.47 -25.75 -0.41
N ILE A 275 -16.96 -24.91 0.50
CA ILE A 275 -17.09 -25.05 1.94
C ILE A 275 -17.83 -23.83 2.47
N SER A 276 -18.93 -24.06 3.18
CA SER A 276 -19.67 -22.98 3.85
C SER A 276 -18.97 -22.59 5.16
N VAL A 277 -18.68 -21.31 5.29
CA VAL A 277 -18.03 -20.69 6.44
C VAL A 277 -19.05 -19.71 7.05
N GLN A 278 -19.46 -19.91 8.29
CA GLN A 278 -20.50 -19.10 8.94
C GLN A 278 -19.94 -17.83 9.60
N ASN A 279 -18.82 -17.95 10.33
CA ASN A 279 -18.06 -16.87 10.98
C ASN A 279 -16.59 -17.30 11.11
N SER A 280 -15.67 -16.40 11.51
CA SER A 280 -14.22 -16.65 11.66
C SER A 280 -13.91 -18.08 12.14
N THR A 281 -13.58 -18.99 11.21
CA THR A 281 -13.31 -20.41 11.47
C THR A 281 -11.82 -20.67 11.65
N ASP A 282 -11.50 -21.62 12.55
CA ASP A 282 -10.14 -21.89 12.99
C ASP A 282 -9.16 -22.28 11.87
N ILE A 283 -9.57 -23.10 10.87
CA ILE A 283 -8.80 -23.48 9.67
C ILE A 283 -9.71 -24.30 8.75
N VAL A 284 -9.63 -24.06 7.44
CA VAL A 284 -10.23 -24.93 6.43
C VAL A 284 -9.12 -25.81 5.82
N PRO A 285 -9.24 -27.16 5.83
CA PRO A 285 -8.24 -28.00 5.20
C PRO A 285 -8.21 -27.73 3.70
N LEU A 286 -7.03 -27.45 3.14
CA LEU A 286 -6.86 -27.48 1.69
C LEU A 286 -7.02 -28.96 1.27
N PHE A 287 -8.06 -29.28 0.50
CA PHE A 287 -8.29 -30.63 -0.02
C PHE A 287 -6.98 -31.24 -0.57
N GLY A 288 -6.65 -32.46 -0.13
CA GLY A 288 -5.32 -33.07 -0.31
C GLY A 288 -4.79 -33.19 -1.74
N ASN A 289 -5.64 -33.06 -2.76
CA ASN A 289 -5.25 -33.11 -4.18
C ASN A 289 -4.87 -31.74 -4.80
N ILE A 290 -4.95 -30.63 -4.04
CA ILE A 290 -4.73 -29.25 -4.55
C ILE A 290 -3.25 -28.90 -4.71
N ILE A 291 -2.35 -29.62 -4.04
CA ILE A 291 -0.92 -29.27 -3.92
C ILE A 291 -0.19 -29.28 -5.29
N ASN A 292 -0.74 -29.94 -6.31
CA ASN A 292 -0.07 -30.11 -7.61
C ASN A 292 -0.65 -29.27 -8.76
N THR A 293 -1.78 -28.59 -8.57
CA THR A 293 -2.42 -27.78 -9.61
C THR A 293 -2.64 -26.37 -9.07
N SER A 294 -1.96 -25.37 -9.63
CA SER A 294 -2.17 -23.95 -9.32
C SER A 294 -3.67 -23.63 -9.24
N SER A 295 -4.13 -23.09 -8.10
CA SER A 295 -5.56 -23.11 -7.78
C SER A 295 -6.20 -21.73 -7.75
N LEU A 296 -7.44 -21.68 -8.20
CA LEU A 296 -8.36 -20.55 -8.07
C LEU A 296 -9.24 -20.75 -6.83
N ILE A 297 -9.26 -19.78 -5.93
CA ILE A 297 -10.19 -19.73 -4.81
C ILE A 297 -11.19 -18.60 -5.06
N SER A 298 -12.49 -18.90 -5.00
CA SER A 298 -13.54 -17.88 -5.09
C SER A 298 -14.36 -17.85 -3.80
N THR A 299 -14.83 -16.66 -3.45
CA THR A 299 -15.65 -16.44 -2.26
C THR A 299 -16.89 -15.63 -2.62
N THR A 300 -18.02 -15.91 -1.97
CA THR A 300 -19.29 -15.23 -2.26
C THR A 300 -19.36 -13.80 -1.75
N VAL A 301 -18.48 -13.43 -0.82
CA VAL A 301 -18.31 -12.09 -0.26
C VAL A 301 -16.82 -11.79 -0.12
N HIS A 302 -16.47 -10.54 0.11
CA HIS A 302 -15.09 -10.16 0.36
C HIS A 302 -14.65 -10.69 1.74
N VAL A 303 -13.56 -11.47 1.76
CA VAL A 303 -13.01 -12.05 2.99
C VAL A 303 -11.50 -11.85 3.05
N SER A 304 -10.92 -11.95 4.24
CA SER A 304 -9.48 -12.05 4.38
C SER A 304 -9.07 -13.52 4.31
N LEU A 305 -8.30 -13.88 3.28
CA LEU A 305 -7.73 -15.21 3.11
C LEU A 305 -6.23 -15.21 3.41
N ARG A 306 -5.78 -16.19 4.19
CA ARG A 306 -4.36 -16.39 4.48
C ARG A 306 -3.95 -17.83 4.24
N LEU A 307 -2.80 -18.02 3.60
CA LEU A 307 -2.16 -19.32 3.54
C LEU A 307 -1.38 -19.54 4.82
N ILE A 308 -1.58 -20.71 5.43
CA ILE A 308 -0.85 -21.14 6.62
C ILE A 308 -0.02 -22.37 6.27
N SER A 309 1.27 -22.24 6.54
CA SER A 309 2.26 -23.31 6.60
C SER A 309 3.20 -23.01 7.75
N PRO A 310 3.84 -24.00 8.38
CA PRO A 310 4.86 -23.74 9.37
C PRO A 310 5.91 -22.74 8.84
N GLY A 311 6.21 -21.71 9.62
CA GLY A 311 7.07 -20.59 9.24
C GLY A 311 6.42 -19.51 8.37
N LEU A 312 5.18 -19.69 7.91
CA LEU A 312 4.51 -18.81 6.95
C LEU A 312 3.04 -18.55 7.30
N ILE A 313 2.70 -17.26 7.50
CA ILE A 313 1.34 -16.75 7.35
C ILE A 313 1.39 -15.70 6.24
N LEU A 314 0.78 -16.03 5.10
CA LEU A 314 0.80 -15.19 3.92
C LEU A 314 -0.62 -14.70 3.59
N ASP A 315 -0.83 -13.38 3.64
CA ASP A 315 -2.08 -12.77 3.17
C ASP A 315 -2.22 -12.94 1.66
N LEU A 316 -3.36 -13.45 1.20
CA LEU A 316 -3.67 -13.49 -0.22
C LEU A 316 -4.24 -12.16 -0.70
N ILE A 317 -3.88 -11.79 -1.92
CA ILE A 317 -4.35 -10.58 -2.58
C ILE A 317 -5.53 -11.00 -3.48
N PRO A 318 -6.74 -10.45 -3.30
CA PRO A 318 -7.82 -10.69 -4.25
C PRO A 318 -7.49 -10.01 -5.58
N THR A 319 -7.93 -10.61 -6.70
CA THR A 319 -7.63 -10.10 -8.05
C THR A 319 -8.14 -8.67 -8.28
N SER A 320 -9.21 -8.27 -7.61
CA SER A 320 -9.75 -6.90 -7.62
C SER A 320 -8.80 -5.87 -7.02
N MET A 321 -7.87 -6.29 -6.14
CA MET A 321 -6.89 -5.44 -5.47
C MET A 321 -5.49 -5.52 -6.12
N PHE A 322 -5.33 -6.26 -7.22
CA PHE A 322 -4.11 -6.21 -8.02
C PHE A 322 -3.82 -4.77 -8.43
N SER A 323 -2.55 -4.40 -8.47
CA SER A 323 -2.11 -3.02 -8.67
C SER A 323 -1.20 -2.90 -9.90
N GLY A 324 -1.11 -1.69 -10.44
CA GLY A 324 -0.26 -1.38 -11.59
C GLY A 324 1.23 -1.34 -11.24
N CYS A 325 1.58 -0.95 -10.01
CA CYS A 325 2.96 -0.95 -9.55
C CYS A 325 3.13 -1.32 -8.07
N TYR A 326 4.16 -2.13 -7.81
CA TYR A 326 4.63 -2.55 -6.50
C TYR A 326 6.08 -2.15 -6.26
N LEU A 327 6.39 -1.83 -5.01
CA LEU A 327 7.73 -1.62 -4.48
C LEU A 327 8.19 -2.87 -3.71
N LEU A 328 9.41 -3.30 -3.98
CA LEU A 328 10.08 -4.43 -3.34
C LEU A 328 11.09 -3.93 -2.29
N GLY A 329 11.16 -4.59 -1.14
CA GLY A 329 12.03 -4.20 -0.02
C GLY A 329 12.71 -5.37 0.70
N PHE A 330 13.49 -6.17 -0.02
CA PHE A 330 14.11 -7.40 0.51
C PHE A 330 15.14 -7.17 1.62
N SER A 331 15.13 -8.04 2.62
CA SER A 331 15.91 -7.92 3.85
C SER A 331 17.38 -8.30 3.65
N SER A 332 17.62 -9.33 2.85
CA SER A 332 18.97 -9.81 2.52
C SER A 332 19.34 -9.48 1.06
N PRO A 333 20.60 -9.14 0.75
CA PRO A 333 21.09 -9.02 -0.62
C PRO A 333 21.41 -10.38 -1.30
N SER A 334 20.97 -11.51 -0.74
CA SER A 334 21.32 -12.85 -1.23
C SER A 334 20.41 -13.36 -2.36
N SER A 335 20.90 -14.36 -3.09
CA SER A 335 20.21 -15.13 -4.16
C SER A 335 18.91 -15.86 -3.73
N SER A 336 18.49 -15.69 -2.48
CA SER A 336 17.29 -16.28 -1.88
C SER A 336 16.05 -15.38 -1.95
N SER A 337 16.18 -14.11 -2.34
CA SER A 337 15.07 -13.15 -2.41
C SER A 337 14.49 -13.08 -3.83
N ARG A 338 13.18 -13.34 -3.97
CA ARG A 338 12.47 -13.41 -5.25
C ARG A 338 11.12 -12.73 -5.15
N ALA A 339 10.75 -11.99 -6.19
CA ALA A 339 9.39 -11.53 -6.35
C ALA A 339 8.58 -12.60 -7.09
N LEU A 340 7.50 -13.09 -6.49
CA LEU A 340 6.50 -13.88 -7.21
C LEU A 340 5.53 -12.90 -7.86
N VAL A 341 5.46 -12.92 -9.19
CA VAL A 341 4.61 -12.04 -9.98
C VAL A 341 3.49 -12.85 -10.62
N ILE A 342 2.26 -12.38 -10.49
CA ILE A 342 1.06 -12.91 -11.14
C ILE A 342 0.57 -11.86 -12.14
N ALA A 343 0.47 -12.22 -13.42
CA ALA A 343 0.04 -11.34 -14.49
C ALA A 343 -0.92 -12.06 -15.44
N ASN A 344 -1.70 -11.32 -16.21
CA ASN A 344 -2.53 -11.91 -17.27
C ASN A 344 -1.61 -12.62 -18.27
N THR A 345 -1.96 -13.84 -18.64
CA THR A 345 -1.18 -14.71 -19.54
C THR A 345 -0.92 -14.02 -20.87
N SER A 346 -1.89 -13.25 -21.39
CA SER A 346 -1.75 -12.53 -22.66
C SER A 346 -0.86 -11.28 -22.57
N SER A 347 -0.45 -10.84 -21.37
CA SER A 347 0.31 -9.61 -21.18
C SER A 347 1.58 -9.79 -20.33
N THR A 348 2.04 -11.02 -20.14
CA THR A 348 3.26 -11.34 -19.36
C THR A 348 4.52 -10.62 -19.85
N ASN A 349 4.63 -10.39 -21.16
CA ASN A 349 5.71 -9.62 -21.79
C ASN A 349 5.71 -8.12 -21.43
N GLY A 350 4.60 -7.61 -20.92
CA GLY A 350 4.42 -6.23 -20.48
C GLY A 350 5.02 -5.95 -19.10
N VAL A 351 5.27 -6.98 -18.29
CA VAL A 351 5.83 -6.80 -16.95
C VAL A 351 7.24 -6.18 -17.03
N ARG A 352 7.48 -5.22 -16.15
CA ARG A 352 8.75 -4.49 -16.01
C ARG A 352 9.27 -4.63 -14.58
N ILE A 353 10.59 -4.73 -14.47
CA ILE A 353 11.30 -4.60 -13.19
C ILE A 353 12.18 -3.36 -13.28
N ASN A 354 12.02 -2.41 -12.36
CA ASN A 354 12.54 -1.06 -12.49
C ASN A 354 12.13 -0.49 -13.87
N ASP A 355 13.08 0.09 -14.61
CA ASP A 355 12.81 0.64 -15.95
C ASP A 355 13.08 -0.36 -17.09
N GLN A 356 13.19 -1.66 -16.79
CA GLN A 356 13.60 -2.69 -17.75
C GLN A 356 12.57 -3.80 -17.93
N PRO A 357 12.45 -4.40 -19.14
CA PRO A 357 11.74 -5.65 -19.34
C PRO A 357 12.31 -6.78 -18.46
N LEU A 358 11.46 -7.73 -18.09
CA LEU A 358 11.94 -8.96 -17.47
C LEU A 358 12.90 -9.71 -18.42
N ASN A 359 13.85 -10.44 -17.84
CA ASN A 359 14.78 -11.25 -18.62
C ASN A 359 14.02 -12.34 -19.42
N SER A 360 14.44 -12.57 -20.65
CA SER A 360 13.92 -13.60 -21.55
C SER A 360 13.92 -15.02 -20.97
N ASN A 361 14.76 -15.30 -19.97
CA ASN A 361 14.86 -16.62 -19.33
C ASN A 361 13.75 -16.88 -18.28
N ILE A 362 12.93 -15.88 -17.94
CA ILE A 362 11.85 -16.01 -16.95
C ILE A 362 10.79 -16.98 -17.47
N ARG A 363 10.57 -18.07 -16.74
CA ARG A 363 9.57 -19.09 -17.07
C ARG A 363 8.24 -18.76 -16.40
N TRP A 364 7.25 -18.42 -17.21
CA TRP A 364 5.86 -18.24 -16.78
C TRP A 364 5.14 -19.59 -16.72
N SER A 365 4.44 -19.82 -15.61
CA SER A 365 3.61 -21.00 -15.38
C SER A 365 2.15 -20.60 -15.41
N VAL A 366 1.38 -21.18 -16.34
CA VAL A 366 -0.06 -20.90 -16.50
C VAL A 366 -0.83 -21.41 -15.28
N MET A 367 -1.83 -20.63 -14.84
CA MET A 367 -2.73 -21.03 -13.75
C MET A 367 -4.01 -21.63 -14.31
N ASN A 368 -4.13 -22.96 -14.24
CA ASN A 368 -5.26 -23.70 -14.82
C ASN A 368 -6.60 -23.19 -14.30
N GLY A 369 -7.54 -22.92 -15.23
CA GLY A 369 -8.86 -22.38 -14.90
C GLY A 369 -8.88 -20.88 -14.63
N SER A 370 -7.82 -20.15 -15.00
CA SER A 370 -7.77 -18.69 -14.95
C SER A 370 -7.07 -18.11 -16.19
N GLU A 371 -7.21 -16.80 -16.40
CA GLU A 371 -6.47 -16.07 -17.43
C GLU A 371 -5.04 -15.68 -17.00
N TYR A 372 -4.60 -16.06 -15.80
CA TYR A 372 -3.35 -15.61 -15.21
C TYR A 372 -2.23 -16.64 -15.33
N SER A 373 -1.00 -16.13 -15.33
CA SER A 373 0.24 -16.89 -15.20
C SER A 373 1.08 -16.30 -14.07
N TRP A 374 1.98 -17.10 -13.51
CA TRP A 374 2.90 -16.62 -12.49
C TRP A 374 4.35 -16.95 -12.82
N ALA A 375 5.28 -16.15 -12.31
CA ALA A 375 6.71 -16.36 -12.46
C ALA A 375 7.47 -15.88 -11.22
N LEU A 376 8.67 -16.43 -11.00
CA LEU A 376 9.63 -15.92 -10.03
C LEU A 376 10.62 -14.99 -10.74
N VAL A 377 10.68 -13.76 -10.27
CA VAL A 377 11.60 -12.74 -10.75
C VAL A 377 12.65 -12.52 -9.68
N GLU A 378 13.92 -12.73 -10.03
CA GLU A 378 15.03 -12.32 -9.18
C GLU A 378 15.10 -10.80 -9.16
N ALA A 379 15.08 -10.24 -7.96
CA ALA A 379 15.14 -8.81 -7.77
C ALA A 379 16.42 -8.47 -7.00
N GLN A 380 17.09 -7.39 -7.41
CA GLN A 380 18.10 -6.77 -6.56
C GLN A 380 17.45 -6.31 -5.25
N LYS A 381 18.27 -6.07 -4.22
CA LYS A 381 17.88 -5.76 -2.84
C LYS A 381 16.64 -4.87 -2.70
N ILE A 382 16.48 -3.91 -3.61
CA ILE A 382 15.31 -3.05 -3.79
C ILE A 382 15.00 -2.94 -5.28
N GLY A 383 13.71 -2.85 -5.64
CA GLY A 383 13.27 -2.53 -6.99
C GLY A 383 11.77 -2.28 -7.08
N THR A 384 11.29 -1.87 -8.24
CA THR A 384 9.86 -1.81 -8.54
C THR A 384 9.47 -2.92 -9.51
N ILE A 385 8.25 -3.42 -9.41
CA ILE A 385 7.65 -4.29 -10.43
C ILE A 385 6.32 -3.69 -10.82
N TRP A 386 6.13 -3.48 -12.13
CA TRP A 386 4.96 -2.81 -12.66
C TRP A 386 4.60 -3.30 -14.05
N HIS A 387 3.43 -2.89 -14.53
CA HIS A 387 2.95 -3.23 -15.84
C HIS A 387 2.27 -2.00 -16.47
N PRO A 388 2.49 -1.71 -17.77
CA PRO A 388 2.03 -0.48 -18.41
C PRO A 388 0.51 -0.36 -18.59
N THR A 389 -0.18 -1.49 -18.81
CA THR A 389 -1.62 -1.48 -19.16
C THR A 389 -2.53 -2.37 -18.30
N SER A 390 -1.97 -3.24 -17.45
CA SER A 390 -2.72 -4.30 -16.76
C SER A 390 -2.31 -4.37 -15.29
N LYS A 391 -3.25 -4.75 -14.43
CA LYS A 391 -2.99 -4.94 -13.00
C LYS A 391 -2.33 -6.29 -12.75
N ILE A 392 -1.38 -6.33 -11.83
CA ILE A 392 -0.62 -7.53 -11.46
C ILE A 392 -0.70 -7.79 -9.96
N GLY A 393 -0.44 -9.03 -9.54
CA GLY A 393 -0.25 -9.39 -8.13
C GLY A 393 1.23 -9.64 -7.87
N VAL A 394 1.79 -9.08 -6.80
CA VAL A 394 3.22 -9.25 -6.48
C VAL A 394 3.40 -9.61 -5.02
N TYR A 395 4.17 -10.66 -4.76
CA TYR A 395 4.58 -11.11 -3.44
C TYR A 395 6.09 -11.05 -3.32
N MET A 396 6.58 -10.56 -2.18
CA MET A 396 7.99 -10.65 -1.80
C MET A 396 8.19 -11.96 -1.08
N ILE A 397 9.00 -12.85 -1.66
CA ILE A 397 9.33 -14.15 -1.08
C ILE A 397 10.83 -14.22 -0.82
N GLU A 398 11.23 -14.65 0.36
CA GLU A 398 12.62 -14.89 0.72
C GLU A 398 12.73 -16.33 1.23
N ARG A 399 13.74 -17.06 0.73
CA ARG A 399 13.97 -18.46 1.09
C ARG A 399 14.87 -18.55 2.32
N LEU A 400 14.43 -19.34 3.31
CA LEU A 400 15.16 -19.61 4.55
C LEU A 400 16.09 -20.82 4.40
N ASP A 401 15.49 -21.96 4.03
CA ASP A 401 16.14 -23.27 3.88
C ASP A 401 15.56 -24.00 2.65
N PHE A 402 15.93 -25.27 2.40
CA PHE A 402 15.47 -26.02 1.21
C PHE A 402 13.93 -26.11 1.10
N ASP A 403 13.18 -26.17 2.20
CA ASP A 403 11.72 -26.37 2.19
C ASP A 403 10.89 -25.22 2.80
N SER A 404 11.54 -24.18 3.34
CA SER A 404 10.85 -23.10 4.06
C SER A 404 11.01 -21.75 3.35
N ILE A 405 9.87 -21.16 3.00
CA ILE A 405 9.77 -19.80 2.45
C ILE A 405 9.04 -18.90 3.45
N TYR A 406 9.45 -17.64 3.55
CA TYR A 406 8.63 -16.59 4.13
C TYR A 406 8.34 -15.51 3.10
N GLY A 407 7.31 -14.72 3.35
CA GLY A 407 7.00 -13.60 2.49
C GLY A 407 5.80 -12.81 2.92
N SER A 408 5.54 -11.76 2.15
CA SER A 408 4.38 -10.89 2.28
C SER A 408 3.99 -10.34 0.92
N PRO A 409 2.75 -9.85 0.77
CA PRO A 409 2.40 -8.97 -0.36
C PRO A 409 3.41 -7.84 -0.50
N ALA A 410 3.83 -7.53 -1.73
CA ALA A 410 4.65 -6.36 -1.99
C ALA A 410 3.86 -5.07 -1.71
N MET A 411 4.56 -3.96 -1.48
CA MET A 411 3.93 -2.66 -1.21
C MET A 411 3.36 -2.09 -2.50
N ALA A 412 2.03 -1.99 -2.63
CA ALA A 412 1.46 -1.32 -3.79
C ALA A 412 1.62 0.19 -3.64
N ILE A 413 2.19 0.83 -4.66
CA ILE A 413 2.41 2.29 -4.68
C ILE A 413 1.48 3.01 -5.66
N ASN A 414 0.95 2.28 -6.63
CA ASN A 414 -0.08 2.77 -7.53
C ASN A 414 -0.99 1.63 -7.99
N MET A 415 -2.30 1.79 -7.80
CA MET A 415 -3.29 0.78 -8.19
C MET A 415 -3.48 0.73 -9.70
N ASP A 416 -3.47 1.88 -10.37
CA ASP A 416 -3.75 1.94 -11.80
C ASP A 416 -2.47 1.80 -12.63
N PRO A 417 -2.43 0.94 -13.65
CA PRO A 417 -1.29 0.85 -14.57
C PRO A 417 -0.99 2.20 -15.24
N ASP A 418 0.29 2.52 -15.39
CA ASP A 418 0.74 3.69 -16.16
C ASP A 418 1.84 3.28 -17.12
N GLY A 419 1.74 3.74 -18.38
CA GLY A 419 2.65 3.34 -19.45
C GLY A 419 4.11 3.76 -19.25
N ASN A 420 4.37 4.75 -18.38
CA ASN A 420 5.72 5.29 -18.16
C ASN A 420 6.35 4.83 -16.84
N GLY A 421 5.65 4.06 -16.01
CA GLY A 421 6.21 3.47 -14.80
C GLY A 421 5.35 3.59 -13.55
N CYS A 422 6.02 3.63 -12.41
CA CYS A 422 5.39 3.69 -11.11
C CYS A 422 5.00 5.12 -10.73
N LEU A 423 3.82 5.56 -11.16
CA LEU A 423 3.30 6.91 -10.89
C LEU A 423 3.12 7.14 -9.38
N VAL A 424 3.83 8.13 -8.83
CA VAL A 424 3.71 8.57 -7.42
C VAL A 424 2.97 9.89 -7.29
N THR A 425 3.08 10.78 -8.27
CA THR A 425 2.28 12.00 -8.36
C THR A 425 1.57 12.02 -9.70
N PRO A 426 0.23 11.96 -9.74
CA PRO A 426 -0.51 12.08 -10.99
C PRO A 426 -0.40 13.49 -11.57
N GLU A 427 -0.69 13.61 -12.85
CA GLU A 427 -0.88 14.89 -13.51
C GLU A 427 -2.06 15.62 -12.88
N ILE A 428 -1.86 16.85 -12.41
CA ILE A 428 -2.94 17.65 -11.81
C ILE A 428 -2.96 19.06 -12.35
N PHE A 429 -4.18 19.62 -12.44
CA PHE A 429 -4.39 21.02 -12.73
C PHE A 429 -5.00 21.69 -11.52
N VAL A 430 -4.36 22.77 -11.05
CA VAL A 430 -4.75 23.48 -9.83
C VAL A 430 -5.11 24.91 -10.20
N LEU A 431 -6.33 25.34 -9.87
CA LEU A 431 -6.75 26.72 -10.02
C LEU A 431 -6.37 27.50 -8.76
N GLY A 432 -5.57 28.56 -8.90
CA GLY A 432 -5.23 29.40 -7.76
C GLY A 432 -6.43 30.18 -7.23
N LYS A 433 -6.30 30.63 -5.98
CA LYS A 433 -7.42 31.25 -5.25
C LYS A 433 -7.76 32.64 -5.81
N ASP A 434 -6.74 33.46 -6.02
CA ASP A 434 -6.89 34.88 -6.33
C ASP A 434 -6.65 35.21 -7.80
N GLU A 435 -7.28 36.28 -8.26
CA GLU A 435 -7.05 36.82 -9.60
C GLU A 435 -5.81 37.70 -9.64
N MET A 436 -4.96 37.48 -10.63
CA MET A 436 -3.69 38.17 -10.78
C MET A 436 -3.31 38.34 -12.25
N SER A 437 -2.23 39.08 -12.52
CA SER A 437 -1.71 39.20 -13.89
C SER A 437 -1.09 37.89 -14.35
N TRP A 438 -0.85 37.74 -15.65
CA TRP A 438 -0.20 36.54 -16.19
C TRP A 438 1.19 36.30 -15.58
N PHE A 439 1.96 37.38 -15.37
CA PHE A 439 3.29 37.28 -14.76
C PHE A 439 3.21 36.83 -13.29
N MET A 440 2.30 37.41 -12.52
CA MET A 440 2.07 37.01 -11.13
C MET A 440 1.52 35.58 -11.05
N SER A 441 0.72 35.16 -12.04
CA SER A 441 0.22 33.78 -12.15
C SER A 441 1.34 32.77 -12.35
N ARG A 442 2.29 33.09 -13.23
CA ARG A 442 3.49 32.28 -13.41
C ARG A 442 4.27 32.20 -12.09
N LYS A 443 4.52 33.34 -11.45
CA LYS A 443 5.23 33.38 -10.17
C LYS A 443 4.52 32.53 -9.11
N TYR A 444 3.20 32.68 -8.97
CA TYR A 444 2.37 31.92 -8.06
C TYR A 444 2.48 30.41 -8.29
N CYS A 445 2.37 29.94 -9.55
CA CYS A 445 2.52 28.51 -9.83
C CYS A 445 3.92 28.02 -9.45
N LEU A 446 4.98 28.75 -9.78
CA LEU A 446 6.35 28.37 -9.46
C LEU A 446 6.63 28.33 -7.95
N GLU A 447 6.12 29.30 -7.19
CA GLU A 447 6.24 29.32 -5.72
C GLU A 447 5.51 28.15 -5.06
N ASN A 448 4.50 27.59 -5.72
CA ASN A 448 3.76 26.41 -5.27
C ASN A 448 4.25 25.11 -5.93
N ALA A 449 5.48 25.09 -6.47
CA ALA A 449 6.10 23.95 -7.14
C ALA A 449 5.31 23.38 -8.34
N TYR A 450 4.55 24.24 -9.01
CA TYR A 450 3.82 23.99 -10.24
C TYR A 450 4.37 24.83 -11.40
N GLN A 451 3.81 24.66 -12.58
CA GLN A 451 4.03 25.53 -13.73
C GLN A 451 2.71 26.13 -14.21
N LEU A 452 2.73 27.12 -15.10
CA LEU A 452 1.49 27.49 -15.79
C LEU A 452 1.03 26.34 -16.69
N ALA A 453 -0.28 26.16 -16.77
CA ALA A 453 -0.88 25.05 -17.48
C ALA A 453 -0.55 25.09 -18.97
N ARG A 454 -0.10 23.93 -19.48
CA ARG A 454 0.11 23.67 -20.89
C ARG A 454 -0.97 22.69 -21.36
N ILE A 455 -1.71 23.07 -22.40
CA ILE A 455 -2.75 22.24 -22.96
C ILE A 455 -2.28 21.80 -24.35
N VAL A 456 -1.89 20.53 -24.47
CA VAL A 456 -1.26 19.98 -25.69
C VAL A 456 -2.17 19.11 -26.53
N ALA A 457 -3.34 18.73 -26.02
CA ALA A 457 -4.31 17.91 -26.72
C ALA A 457 -5.72 18.07 -26.13
N ASN A 458 -6.75 17.62 -26.86
CA ASN A 458 -8.13 17.60 -26.38
C ASN A 458 -8.29 16.82 -25.05
N ASN A 459 -7.58 15.71 -24.86
CA ASN A 459 -7.68 14.95 -23.61
C ASN A 459 -7.17 15.76 -22.40
N THR A 460 -6.19 16.65 -22.60
CA THR A 460 -5.72 17.57 -21.55
C THR A 460 -6.81 18.56 -21.15
N VAL A 461 -7.64 19.01 -22.11
CA VAL A 461 -8.81 19.85 -21.83
C VAL A 461 -9.75 19.11 -20.88
N ASN A 462 -10.08 17.85 -21.15
CA ASN A 462 -10.95 17.05 -20.29
C ASN A 462 -10.41 16.90 -18.85
N LYS A 463 -9.09 16.76 -18.68
CA LYS A 463 -8.45 16.72 -17.35
C LYS A 463 -8.53 18.07 -16.61
N VAL A 464 -8.35 19.17 -17.33
CA VAL A 464 -8.56 20.53 -16.80
C VAL A 464 -10.02 20.71 -16.37
N VAL A 465 -10.98 20.26 -17.20
CA VAL A 465 -12.42 20.30 -16.91
C VAL A 465 -12.74 19.58 -15.61
N LEU A 466 -12.35 18.31 -15.49
CA LEU A 466 -12.67 17.46 -14.33
C LEU A 466 -12.22 18.07 -13.00
N ASN A 467 -11.08 18.76 -12.99
CA ASN A 467 -10.55 19.39 -11.77
C ASN A 467 -11.16 20.76 -11.46
N MET A 468 -11.88 21.39 -12.40
CA MET A 468 -12.33 22.78 -12.30
C MET A 468 -13.86 22.97 -12.35
N THR A 469 -14.62 21.93 -12.69
CA THR A 469 -16.10 21.96 -12.79
C THR A 469 -16.85 22.27 -11.49
N LEU A 470 -16.16 22.31 -10.34
CA LEU A 470 -16.75 22.65 -9.05
C LEU A 470 -16.68 24.13 -8.69
N GLN A 471 -16.03 24.97 -9.50
CA GLN A 471 -15.89 26.40 -9.23
C GLN A 471 -16.87 27.26 -10.04
N LYS A 472 -17.16 28.47 -9.53
CA LYS A 472 -17.95 29.45 -10.28
C LYS A 472 -17.24 29.75 -11.62
N PRO A 473 -18.00 29.91 -12.72
CA PRO A 473 -17.44 30.26 -14.02
C PRO A 473 -16.47 31.45 -13.90
N THR A 474 -15.27 31.28 -14.43
CA THR A 474 -14.19 32.28 -14.38
C THR A 474 -13.26 32.09 -15.58
N GLU A 475 -12.15 32.81 -15.61
CA GLU A 475 -11.11 32.66 -16.62
C GLU A 475 -9.77 32.41 -15.95
N GLY A 476 -8.94 31.61 -16.62
CA GLY A 476 -7.68 31.15 -16.08
C GLY A 476 -6.51 31.46 -17.00
N TRP A 477 -5.40 31.95 -16.45
CA TRP A 477 -4.15 32.11 -17.20
C TRP A 477 -3.49 30.75 -17.48
N ILE A 478 -3.09 30.53 -18.73
CA ILE A 478 -2.31 29.36 -19.18
C ILE A 478 -0.92 29.80 -19.65
N GLY A 479 0.02 28.87 -19.83
CA GLY A 479 1.43 29.16 -20.14
C GLY A 479 1.70 29.69 -21.55
N LEU A 480 0.67 29.86 -22.38
CA LEU A 480 0.80 30.27 -23.77
C LEU A 480 0.97 31.80 -23.86
N ARG A 481 2.04 32.24 -24.50
CA ARG A 481 2.40 33.65 -24.66
C ARG A 481 2.82 33.95 -26.09
N ARG A 482 2.56 35.17 -26.53
CA ARG A 482 2.98 35.69 -27.83
C ARG A 482 4.35 36.36 -27.74
N GLY A 483 5.23 36.07 -28.68
CA GLY A 483 6.54 36.73 -28.83
C GLY A 483 6.38 38.20 -29.20
N LEU A 484 7.16 39.09 -28.57
CA LEU A 484 7.10 40.53 -28.85
C LEU A 484 7.60 40.88 -30.26
N TYR A 485 8.60 40.15 -30.76
CA TYR A 485 9.24 40.43 -32.05
C TYR A 485 8.67 39.59 -33.20
N THR A 486 8.43 38.29 -32.96
CA THR A 486 7.97 37.38 -34.02
C THR A 486 6.45 37.32 -34.14
N THR A 487 5.71 37.77 -33.11
CA THR A 487 4.26 37.62 -32.96
C THR A 487 3.74 36.18 -32.92
N ASP A 488 4.64 35.20 -32.94
CA ASP A 488 4.31 33.78 -32.80
C ASP A 488 3.94 33.43 -31.37
N TRP A 489 3.05 32.45 -31.22
CA TRP A 489 2.71 31.88 -29.93
C TRP A 489 3.74 30.81 -29.54
N TYR A 490 4.12 30.81 -28.28
CA TYR A 490 5.01 29.81 -27.69
C TYR A 490 4.58 29.50 -26.26
N TRP A 491 4.90 28.29 -25.79
CA TRP A 491 4.72 27.92 -24.39
C TRP A 491 5.89 28.44 -23.56
N LYS A 492 5.59 29.25 -22.54
CA LYS A 492 6.59 29.74 -21.59
C LYS A 492 6.55 28.88 -20.32
N ASN A 493 7.38 27.84 -20.31
CA ASN A 493 7.51 26.90 -19.21
C ASN A 493 8.95 26.82 -18.67
N GLU A 494 9.10 26.13 -17.53
CA GLU A 494 10.41 25.88 -16.89
C GLU A 494 10.90 24.44 -17.08
N ASP A 495 10.15 23.60 -17.80
CA ASP A 495 10.55 22.25 -18.15
C ASP A 495 11.34 22.18 -19.47
N ASN A 496 12.03 21.06 -19.71
CA ASN A 496 12.78 20.80 -20.95
C ASN A 496 11.86 20.52 -22.16
N PHE A 497 10.57 20.84 -22.08
CA PHE A 497 9.65 20.60 -23.18
C PHE A 497 9.80 21.64 -24.28
N PRO A 498 9.52 21.27 -25.55
CA PRO A 498 9.55 22.23 -26.64
C PRO A 498 8.57 23.37 -26.39
N SER A 499 9.04 24.60 -26.61
CA SER A 499 8.22 25.81 -26.57
C SER A 499 7.25 25.91 -27.77
N THR A 500 7.32 24.96 -28.70
CA THR A 500 6.52 24.92 -29.94
C THR A 500 5.04 24.67 -29.66
N VAL A 501 4.19 25.32 -30.44
CA VAL A 501 2.73 25.21 -30.33
C VAL A 501 2.21 24.26 -31.40
N ASN A 502 2.00 23.00 -31.02
CA ASN A 502 1.52 21.96 -31.94
C ASN A 502 -0.01 21.77 -31.90
N PHE A 503 -0.68 22.38 -30.92
CA PHE A 503 -2.12 22.29 -30.72
C PHE A 503 -2.65 23.63 -30.21
N THR A 504 -3.82 24.04 -30.72
CA THR A 504 -4.53 25.22 -30.20
C THR A 504 -6.02 24.93 -30.08
N TYR A 505 -6.65 25.56 -29.07
CA TYR A 505 -8.09 25.39 -28.81
C TYR A 505 -8.79 26.75 -28.67
N TRP A 506 -8.48 27.67 -29.59
CA TRP A 506 -9.02 29.03 -29.59
C TRP A 506 -10.54 29.06 -29.73
N GLN A 507 -11.16 30.02 -29.06
CA GLN A 507 -12.55 30.42 -29.31
C GLN A 507 -12.65 31.02 -30.71
N ARG A 508 -13.84 30.94 -31.31
CA ARG A 508 -14.14 31.62 -32.57
C ARG A 508 -13.77 33.11 -32.48
N GLY A 509 -12.94 33.57 -33.41
CA GLY A 509 -12.46 34.96 -33.48
C GLY A 509 -11.19 35.25 -32.65
N GLN A 510 -10.61 34.24 -32.00
CA GLN A 510 -9.33 34.33 -31.29
C GLN A 510 -8.23 33.54 -32.04
N PRO A 511 -6.95 33.88 -31.85
CA PRO A 511 -6.44 35.00 -31.05
C PRO A 511 -6.64 36.35 -31.76
N GLU A 512 -6.83 37.42 -30.98
CA GLU A 512 -6.89 38.79 -31.51
C GLU A 512 -5.50 39.29 -31.96
N LYS A 513 -5.48 40.48 -32.56
CA LYS A 513 -4.25 41.17 -32.99
C LYS A 513 -3.29 41.38 -31.81
N PRO A 514 -1.96 41.42 -32.05
CA PRO A 514 -0.96 41.56 -30.99
C PRO A 514 -1.19 42.74 -30.03
N GLU A 515 -1.72 43.88 -30.52
CA GLU A 515 -1.96 45.05 -29.67
C GLU A 515 -3.01 44.80 -28.58
N LYS A 516 -3.91 43.83 -28.78
CA LYS A 516 -5.01 43.53 -27.87
C LYS A 516 -4.72 42.40 -26.89
N GLY A 517 -3.73 41.56 -27.17
CA GLY A 517 -3.45 40.42 -26.33
C GLY A 517 -2.14 39.72 -26.65
N LEU A 518 -1.28 39.62 -25.64
CA LEU A 518 0.00 38.91 -25.71
C LEU A 518 0.02 37.64 -24.85
N CYS A 519 -1.00 37.41 -24.04
CA CYS A 519 -1.11 36.26 -23.16
C CYS A 519 -2.41 35.50 -23.46
N ALA A 520 -2.42 34.19 -23.28
CA ALA A 520 -3.62 33.39 -23.47
C ALA A 520 -4.26 33.01 -22.14
N SER A 521 -5.59 33.00 -22.13
CA SER A 521 -6.39 32.50 -21.02
C SER A 521 -7.37 31.44 -21.52
N VAL A 522 -7.72 30.50 -20.65
CA VAL A 522 -8.76 29.50 -20.87
C VAL A 522 -10.03 29.94 -20.17
N SER A 523 -11.19 29.76 -20.82
CA SER A 523 -12.46 29.91 -20.14
C SER A 523 -12.68 28.73 -19.21
N LEU A 524 -13.04 28.98 -17.95
CA LEU A 524 -13.43 27.94 -16.99
C LEU A 524 -14.95 27.94 -16.81
N ASP A 525 -15.68 28.21 -17.89
CA ASP A 525 -17.13 28.02 -17.99
C ASP A 525 -17.39 26.76 -18.85
N PRO A 526 -18.02 25.71 -18.30
CA PRO A 526 -18.39 24.53 -19.08
C PRO A 526 -19.20 24.84 -20.34
N ARG A 527 -20.00 25.92 -20.33
CA ARG A 527 -20.81 26.36 -21.49
C ARG A 527 -19.98 26.97 -22.61
N LYS A 528 -18.74 27.39 -22.32
CA LYS A 528 -17.78 27.89 -23.31
C LYS A 528 -16.77 26.83 -23.74
N GLU A 529 -17.02 25.56 -23.38
CA GLU A 529 -16.22 24.39 -23.77
C GLU A 529 -14.71 24.56 -23.50
N PHE A 530 -14.33 25.37 -22.50
CA PHE A 530 -12.93 25.61 -22.16
C PHE A 530 -12.05 26.10 -23.32
N LYS A 531 -12.66 26.89 -24.23
CA LYS A 531 -11.94 27.54 -25.33
C LYS A 531 -11.00 28.63 -24.82
N TRP A 532 -9.94 28.86 -25.60
CA TRP A 532 -8.91 29.83 -25.25
C TRP A 532 -9.19 31.19 -25.88
N GLN A 533 -8.73 32.25 -25.25
CA GLN A 533 -8.75 33.61 -25.80
C GLN A 533 -7.45 34.34 -25.48
N SER A 534 -7.04 35.23 -26.39
CA SER A 534 -5.95 36.17 -26.12
C SER A 534 -6.45 37.31 -25.22
N ALA A 535 -5.58 37.81 -24.34
CA ALA A 535 -5.90 38.89 -23.42
C ALA A 535 -4.65 39.72 -23.07
N PRO A 536 -4.84 40.98 -22.63
CA PRO A 536 -3.76 41.78 -22.06
C PRO A 536 -3.16 41.06 -20.84
N CYS A 537 -1.83 40.89 -20.82
CA CYS A 537 -1.17 40.14 -19.75
C CYS A 537 -1.38 40.72 -18.34
N CYS A 538 -1.75 41.99 -18.24
CA CYS A 538 -2.05 42.67 -16.98
C CYS A 538 -3.47 42.45 -16.46
N SER A 539 -4.37 41.86 -17.27
CA SER A 539 -5.73 41.55 -16.83
C SER A 539 -5.72 40.63 -15.62
N LYS A 540 -6.70 40.80 -14.74
CA LYS A 540 -6.87 39.97 -13.54
C LYS A 540 -7.64 38.71 -13.93
N LYS A 541 -6.98 37.56 -13.79
CA LYS A 541 -7.55 36.22 -13.99
C LYS A 541 -6.88 35.25 -13.02
N LYS A 542 -7.50 34.12 -12.74
CA LYS A 542 -6.92 33.14 -11.83
C LYS A 542 -5.75 32.40 -12.49
N PRO A 543 -4.71 31.98 -11.76
CA PRO A 543 -3.65 31.17 -12.34
C PRO A 543 -4.14 29.74 -12.53
N VAL A 544 -3.95 29.17 -13.73
CA VAL A 544 -4.13 27.74 -13.95
C VAL A 544 -2.75 27.10 -13.86
N CYS A 545 -2.51 26.43 -12.74
CA CYS A 545 -1.26 25.75 -12.49
C CYS A 545 -1.33 24.29 -12.92
N TYR A 546 -0.17 23.73 -13.24
CA TYR A 546 0.02 22.36 -13.71
C TYR A 546 1.12 21.68 -12.90
N GLY A 547 0.77 20.53 -12.33
CA GLY A 547 1.69 19.61 -11.68
C GLY A 547 2.09 18.50 -12.64
N THR A 548 3.40 18.36 -12.86
CA THR A 548 3.95 17.29 -13.67
C THR A 548 3.79 15.94 -13.00
N THR A 549 3.55 14.90 -13.80
CA THR A 549 3.61 13.51 -13.34
C THR A 549 4.99 13.21 -12.78
N LYS A 550 5.04 12.55 -11.63
CA LYS A 550 6.29 12.03 -11.06
C LYS A 550 6.21 10.53 -10.96
N TYR A 551 7.27 9.86 -11.39
CA TYR A 551 7.44 8.42 -11.28
C TYR A 551 8.47 8.12 -10.19
N LEU A 552 8.31 6.97 -9.54
CA LEU A 552 9.28 6.51 -8.56
C LEU A 552 10.54 6.03 -9.29
N THR A 553 11.65 6.70 -9.00
CA THR A 553 12.99 6.28 -9.41
C THR A 553 13.79 5.99 -8.16
N TYR A 554 14.37 4.79 -8.06
CA TYR A 554 15.26 4.47 -6.94
C TYR A 554 16.47 5.41 -6.96
N SER A 555 16.82 5.94 -5.78
CA SER A 555 17.96 6.85 -5.63
C SER A 555 19.08 6.21 -4.82
N ASP A 556 18.86 5.99 -3.53
CA ASP A 556 19.91 5.64 -2.58
C ASP A 556 19.33 5.03 -1.29
N THR A 557 20.19 4.38 -0.51
CA THR A 557 19.83 3.82 0.81
C THR A 557 20.60 4.53 1.90
N VAL A 558 19.89 5.10 2.86
CA VAL A 558 20.44 5.73 4.07
C VAL A 558 20.21 4.78 5.25
N LYS A 559 21.26 4.50 6.04
CA LYS A 559 21.19 3.67 7.24
C LYS A 559 21.35 4.55 8.47
N LEU A 560 20.47 4.36 9.46
CA LEU A 560 20.46 5.07 10.73
C LEU A 560 20.53 4.13 11.92
#